data_AF-A0A2S7CW40-F1
#
_entry.id   AF-A0A2S7CW40-F1
#
_cell.length_a   1.000
_cell.length_b   1.000
_cell.length_c   1.000
_cell.angle_alpha   90.00
_cell.angle_beta   90.00
_cell.angle_gamma   90.00
#
_symmetry.space_group_name_H-M   'P 1'
#
loop_
_entity.id
_entity.type
_entity.pdbx_description
1 polymer ?
#
loop_
_entity_poly.entity_id
_entity_poly.type
_entity_poly.pdbx_seq_one_letter_code
_entity_poly.pdbx_strand_id
1 'polypeptide(L)'
;MAATYGEVTMVRRVGTAVLHGSVIAGLLLSTPGVAQPSRCPLPAASAGGASNAHTRYVQSTLRPPVIQPGEKPFRLAERLQQYGVPGISVAVIHKGKLDWVRGWGLRDAASCAPVTADTAFQAASISKLVTATLALRLVEHGHIGLDQDINKALRSWQLPRDATLAPDGVSLRQLLSHTAGLGVHGFAGYLPDAPLPTPAQILDGTPPSNSAAVRSVLPAGAQFQYSGGGYVLTQLALSDVSRMPFAELAQRELFQPLGMTRSAYAQPPSADIRTDMAFGHANGVPIPGNYHVYPELAPAGLWTTAGDLARLLMDIQASAAGKTAHRLSPRMTQQMLTPVKGNWGLGAALYTTGPLRFGHDGLNEGFQSFMVAYAGKGEGIVVLTNGGQARRLIDEVVRAVATDYGWPDIAQPASEEKKLSLAELSKAAGRFEGGGLNVVLEARTEGLFAHAGGPAPERLLALSPTRFRSEALGVTVEFAPDFSSCTVIEGGPPMQLVRTEAVQSAAKKE
;
A
#
# COMPACT_ATOMS: atom_id res chain seq x y z
N MET A 1 -67.39 -2.40 -25.73
CA MET A 1 -67.76 -2.96 -24.41
C MET A 1 -66.51 -2.97 -23.55
N ALA A 2 -66.57 -2.26 -22.43
CA ALA A 2 -65.46 -2.07 -21.50
C ALA A 2 -65.24 -3.31 -20.61
N ALA A 3 -63.98 -3.62 -20.31
CA ALA A 3 -63.53 -4.42 -19.17
C ALA A 3 -62.08 -4.01 -18.89
N THR A 4 -61.89 -3.07 -17.95
CA THR A 4 -61.44 -3.27 -16.55
C THR A 4 -59.94 -3.56 -16.38
N TYR A 5 -59.31 -2.62 -15.67
CA TYR A 5 -57.94 -2.57 -15.19
C TYR A 5 -57.63 -3.69 -14.18
N GLY A 6 -56.41 -4.19 -14.22
CA GLY A 6 -55.78 -4.93 -13.13
C GLY A 6 -54.31 -4.49 -13.01
N GLU A 7 -54.02 -3.68 -11.99
CA GLU A 7 -52.66 -3.25 -11.63
C GLU A 7 -51.81 -4.46 -11.21
N VAL A 8 -50.61 -4.57 -11.77
CA VAL A 8 -49.58 -5.51 -11.33
C VAL A 8 -48.63 -4.77 -10.40
N THR A 9 -48.68 -5.10 -9.12
CA THR A 9 -47.81 -4.59 -8.06
C THR A 9 -46.36 -5.05 -8.31
N MET A 10 -45.45 -4.12 -8.62
CA MET A 10 -44.01 -4.37 -8.61
C MET A 10 -43.52 -4.58 -7.16
N VAL A 11 -43.22 -5.82 -6.81
CA VAL A 11 -42.49 -6.15 -5.58
C VAL A 11 -41.02 -5.78 -5.77
N ARG A 12 -40.63 -4.63 -5.22
CA ARG A 12 -39.25 -4.17 -5.10
C ARG A 12 -38.53 -5.02 -4.05
N ARG A 13 -37.85 -6.09 -4.47
CA ARG A 13 -36.90 -6.81 -3.61
C ARG A 13 -35.63 -5.99 -3.44
N VAL A 14 -35.52 -5.30 -2.30
CA VAL A 14 -34.26 -4.75 -1.79
C VAL A 14 -33.49 -5.92 -1.18
N GLY A 15 -32.46 -6.40 -1.89
CA GLY A 15 -31.53 -7.39 -1.37
C GLY A 15 -30.53 -6.74 -0.43
N THR A 16 -30.73 -6.90 0.87
CA THR A 16 -29.73 -6.64 1.91
C THR A 16 -28.61 -7.66 1.78
N ALA A 17 -27.41 -7.21 1.41
CA ALA A 17 -26.20 -8.02 1.51
C ALA A 17 -25.82 -8.15 2.99
N VAL A 18 -26.23 -9.25 3.62
CA VAL A 18 -25.78 -9.64 4.96
C VAL A 18 -24.41 -10.29 4.83
N LEU A 19 -23.36 -9.63 5.33
CA LEU A 19 -22.09 -10.27 5.63
C LEU A 19 -22.36 -11.41 6.64
N HIS A 20 -22.31 -12.64 6.18
CA HIS A 20 -22.28 -13.80 7.07
C HIS A 20 -20.88 -13.89 7.69
N GLY A 21 -20.74 -13.35 8.90
CA GLY A 21 -19.64 -13.69 9.79
C GLY A 21 -19.86 -15.08 10.34
N SER A 22 -19.11 -16.07 9.87
CA SER A 22 -19.08 -17.41 10.47
C SER A 22 -18.38 -17.33 11.83
N VAL A 23 -19.17 -17.37 12.90
CA VAL A 23 -18.68 -17.56 14.27
C VAL A 23 -18.37 -19.05 14.45
N ILE A 24 -17.09 -19.41 14.45
CA ILE A 24 -16.65 -20.72 14.93
C ILE A 24 -16.54 -20.62 16.45
N ALA A 25 -17.45 -21.29 17.16
CA ALA A 25 -17.34 -21.49 18.60
C ALA A 25 -16.16 -22.44 18.89
N GLY A 26 -15.03 -21.90 19.35
CA GLY A 26 -13.89 -22.68 19.79
C GLY A 26 -14.15 -23.29 21.17
N LEU A 27 -14.22 -24.63 21.24
CA LEU A 27 -14.09 -25.35 22.50
C LEU A 27 -12.68 -25.13 23.07
N LEU A 28 -12.60 -24.64 24.30
CA LEU A 28 -11.39 -24.56 25.11
C LEU A 28 -10.91 -25.97 25.48
N LEU A 29 -10.10 -26.58 24.61
CA LEU A 29 -9.24 -27.69 24.99
C LEU A 29 -7.91 -27.10 25.46
N SER A 30 -7.61 -27.30 26.75
CA SER A 30 -6.33 -26.94 27.36
C SER A 30 -5.19 -27.70 26.67
N THR A 31 -4.50 -27.02 25.77
CA THR A 31 -3.26 -27.53 25.17
C THR A 31 -2.11 -27.37 26.18
N PRO A 32 -1.18 -28.33 26.28
CA PRO A 32 0.01 -28.17 27.08
C PRO A 32 0.83 -27.00 26.53
N GLY A 33 1.32 -26.15 27.44
CA GLY A 33 1.95 -24.88 27.11
C GLY A 33 3.03 -25.02 26.03
N VAL A 34 2.81 -24.38 24.88
CA VAL A 34 3.87 -24.07 23.93
C VAL A 34 4.83 -23.15 24.68
N ALA A 35 6.06 -23.64 24.90
CA ALA A 35 7.12 -22.83 25.46
C ALA A 35 7.22 -21.52 24.67
N GLN A 36 7.18 -20.38 25.36
CA GLN A 36 7.41 -19.08 24.74
C GLN A 36 8.75 -19.15 23.98
N PRO A 37 8.80 -18.81 22.68
CA PRO A 37 10.06 -18.78 21.98
C PRO A 37 11.00 -17.83 22.73
N SER A 38 12.18 -18.35 23.06
CA SER A 38 13.27 -17.57 23.64
C SER A 38 13.46 -16.32 22.79
N ARG A 39 13.15 -15.15 23.36
CA ARG A 39 13.28 -13.87 22.64
C ARG A 39 14.73 -13.73 22.18
N CYS A 40 14.94 -13.70 20.87
CA CYS A 40 16.24 -13.37 20.29
C CYS A 40 16.80 -12.11 20.97
N PRO A 41 18.10 -12.07 21.29
CA PRO A 41 18.72 -10.82 21.71
C PRO A 41 18.59 -9.79 20.57
N LEU A 42 18.49 -8.51 20.94
CA LEU A 42 18.55 -7.44 19.94
C LEU A 42 19.85 -7.58 19.13
N PRO A 43 19.79 -7.58 17.79
CA PRO A 43 21.00 -7.66 16.98
C PRO A 43 21.98 -6.54 17.29
N ALA A 44 23.27 -6.83 17.14
CA ALA A 44 24.32 -5.82 17.24
C ALA A 44 24.04 -4.66 16.26
N ALA A 45 24.23 -3.42 16.70
CA ALA A 45 23.91 -2.24 15.89
C ALA A 45 24.66 -2.21 14.53
N SER A 46 25.83 -2.83 14.44
CA SER A 46 26.63 -2.95 13.22
C SER A 46 26.04 -3.91 12.18
N ALA A 47 25.16 -4.84 12.58
CA ALA A 47 24.61 -5.85 11.69
C ALA A 47 23.72 -5.28 10.58
N GLY A 48 23.11 -4.12 10.84
CA GLY A 48 22.21 -3.44 9.91
C GLY A 48 22.89 -2.71 8.75
N GLY A 49 24.22 -2.58 8.76
CA GLY A 49 24.96 -1.69 7.86
C GLY A 49 25.50 -0.44 8.57
N ALA A 50 26.07 0.46 7.79
CA ALA A 50 26.80 1.62 8.30
C ALA A 50 25.90 2.56 9.14
N SER A 51 26.43 3.05 10.26
CA SER A 51 25.77 4.05 11.10
C SER A 51 26.35 5.44 10.88
N ASN A 52 25.47 6.41 10.64
CA ASN A 52 25.78 7.84 10.58
C ASN A 52 24.86 8.63 11.54
N ALA A 53 24.98 9.97 11.55
CA ALA A 53 24.14 10.83 12.38
C ALA A 53 22.63 10.65 12.09
N HIS A 54 22.25 10.60 10.81
CA HIS A 54 20.86 10.44 10.36
C HIS A 54 20.24 9.11 10.82
N THR A 55 20.96 8.00 10.66
CA THR A 55 20.48 6.69 11.15
C THR A 55 20.31 6.67 12.67
N ARG A 56 21.16 7.37 13.44
CA ARG A 56 21.02 7.48 14.90
C ARG A 56 19.87 8.38 15.30
N TYR A 57 19.60 9.44 14.53
CA TYR A 57 18.43 10.28 14.70
C TYR A 57 17.17 9.42 14.56
N VAL A 58 16.99 8.75 13.42
CA VAL A 58 15.86 7.83 13.20
C VAL A 58 15.77 6.78 14.30
N GLN A 59 16.86 6.17 14.75
CA GLN A 59 16.81 5.17 15.83
C GLN A 59 16.24 5.66 17.17
N SER A 60 16.25 6.98 17.43
CA SER A 60 15.97 7.56 18.74
C SER A 60 14.87 8.62 18.76
N THR A 61 14.33 9.00 17.61
CA THR A 61 13.39 10.12 17.48
C THR A 61 12.07 9.74 16.81
N LEU A 62 11.63 8.48 16.87
CA LEU A 62 10.33 8.10 16.33
C LEU A 62 9.22 8.80 17.11
N ARG A 63 8.25 9.33 16.37
CA ARG A 63 7.06 9.96 16.94
C ARG A 63 5.85 9.57 16.11
N PRO A 64 4.70 9.28 16.75
CA PRO A 64 3.43 9.21 16.06
C PRO A 64 3.05 10.60 15.48
N PRO A 65 2.04 10.67 14.60
CA PRO A 65 1.57 11.94 14.05
C PRO A 65 1.12 12.95 15.11
N VAL A 66 0.56 12.44 16.22
CA VAL A 66 0.07 13.22 17.35
C VAL A 66 0.69 12.69 18.63
N ILE A 67 1.23 13.59 19.45
CA ILE A 67 1.91 13.27 20.71
C ILE A 67 1.24 13.99 21.88
N GLN A 68 1.41 13.46 23.09
CA GLN A 68 1.07 14.20 24.30
C GLN A 68 2.04 15.38 24.51
N PRO A 69 1.60 16.49 25.11
CA PRO A 69 2.49 17.57 25.49
C PRO A 69 3.66 17.08 26.34
N GLY A 70 4.90 17.39 25.92
CA GLY A 70 6.12 16.94 26.59
C GLY A 70 6.50 15.46 26.41
N GLU A 71 5.78 14.71 25.57
CA GLU A 71 6.09 13.30 25.30
C GLU A 71 7.48 13.15 24.66
N LYS A 72 8.29 12.25 25.22
CA LYS A 72 9.60 11.92 24.67
C LYS A 72 9.45 11.09 23.40
N PRO A 73 10.35 11.23 22.42
CA PRO A 73 10.35 10.34 21.27
C PRO A 73 10.58 8.88 21.69
N PHE A 74 10.06 7.95 20.89
CA PHE A 74 10.27 6.52 21.06
C PHE A 74 11.55 6.06 20.37
N ARG A 75 12.18 5.01 20.91
CA ARG A 75 13.28 4.33 20.21
C ARG A 75 12.72 3.36 19.19
N LEU A 76 13.42 3.19 18.07
CA LEU A 76 13.02 2.25 17.01
C LEU A 76 12.84 0.81 17.55
N ALA A 77 13.71 0.36 18.46
CA ALA A 77 13.60 -0.97 19.06
C ALA A 77 12.31 -1.17 19.87
N GLU A 78 11.86 -0.14 20.59
CA GLU A 78 10.61 -0.16 21.36
C GLU A 78 9.42 -0.24 20.41
N ARG A 79 9.45 0.51 19.29
CA ARG A 79 8.38 0.50 18.29
C ARG A 79 8.31 -0.79 17.49
N LEU A 80 9.45 -1.37 17.13
CA LEU A 80 9.52 -2.72 16.52
C LEU A 80 8.80 -3.74 17.43
N GLN A 81 9.11 -3.73 18.73
CA GLN A 81 8.47 -4.61 19.70
C GLN A 81 6.98 -4.32 19.86
N GLN A 82 6.61 -3.05 20.06
CA GLN A 82 5.23 -2.63 20.29
C GLN A 82 4.31 -2.98 19.11
N TYR A 83 4.80 -2.79 17.88
CA TYR A 83 4.04 -3.07 16.67
C TYR A 83 4.20 -4.50 16.18
N GLY A 84 5.00 -5.34 16.87
CA GLY A 84 5.25 -6.73 16.48
C GLY A 84 5.89 -6.84 15.11
N VAL A 85 6.69 -5.85 14.70
CA VAL A 85 7.43 -5.82 13.44
C VAL A 85 8.82 -6.41 13.71
N PRO A 86 9.14 -7.60 13.17
CA PRO A 86 10.42 -8.25 13.49
C PRO A 86 11.62 -7.48 12.97
N GLY A 87 11.53 -6.97 11.74
CA GLY A 87 12.61 -6.29 11.06
C GLY A 87 12.14 -5.26 10.02
N ILE A 88 13.04 -4.31 9.74
CA ILE A 88 12.81 -3.19 8.84
C ILE A 88 14.10 -2.84 8.10
N SER A 89 14.00 -2.52 6.82
CA SER A 89 15.10 -1.97 6.00
C SER A 89 14.67 -0.62 5.41
N VAL A 90 15.52 0.38 5.53
CA VAL A 90 15.25 1.75 5.07
C VAL A 90 16.38 2.23 4.17
N ALA A 91 16.03 2.84 3.04
CA ALA A 91 16.95 3.56 2.18
C ALA A 91 16.50 5.02 2.03
N VAL A 92 17.45 5.94 2.11
CA VAL A 92 17.22 7.38 1.96
C VAL A 92 18.01 7.93 0.78
N ILE A 93 17.31 8.70 -0.06
CA ILE A 93 17.87 9.43 -1.18
C ILE A 93 17.96 10.90 -0.76
N HIS A 94 19.14 11.49 -0.91
CA HIS A 94 19.38 12.90 -0.66
C HIS A 94 20.21 13.50 -1.80
N LYS A 95 19.78 14.64 -2.34
CA LYS A 95 20.46 15.33 -3.47
C LYS A 95 20.77 14.42 -4.66
N GLY A 96 19.84 13.52 -4.99
CA GLY A 96 19.93 12.59 -6.12
C GLY A 96 20.97 11.48 -5.93
N LYS A 97 21.35 11.18 -4.69
CA LYS A 97 22.27 10.09 -4.34
C LYS A 97 21.65 9.22 -3.24
N LEU A 98 22.02 7.95 -3.24
CA LEU A 98 21.75 7.05 -2.13
C LEU A 98 22.61 7.50 -0.93
N ASP A 99 21.98 8.13 0.05
CA ASP A 99 22.68 8.72 1.20
C ASP A 99 23.03 7.65 2.23
N TRP A 100 22.06 6.77 2.54
CA TRP A 100 22.29 5.58 3.34
C TRP A 100 21.22 4.50 3.11
N VAL A 101 21.60 3.26 3.43
CA VAL A 101 20.71 2.10 3.55
C VAL A 101 21.03 1.41 4.85
N ARG A 102 20.01 1.05 5.63
CA ARG A 102 20.21 0.36 6.89
C ARG A 102 19.04 -0.54 7.27
N GLY A 103 19.38 -1.72 7.79
CA GLY A 103 18.48 -2.66 8.42
C GLY A 103 18.43 -2.54 9.94
N TRP A 104 17.30 -2.90 10.54
CA TRP A 104 17.13 -3.09 11.98
C TRP A 104 16.23 -4.29 12.25
N GLY A 105 16.43 -4.93 13.40
CA GLY A 105 15.65 -6.09 13.81
C GLY A 105 16.06 -7.36 13.06
N LEU A 106 15.13 -8.29 12.94
CA LEU A 106 15.37 -9.67 12.51
C LEU A 106 14.74 -9.95 11.15
N ARG A 107 15.53 -10.51 10.24
CA ARG A 107 15.02 -11.07 8.98
C ARG A 107 14.42 -12.45 9.20
N ASP A 108 14.91 -13.18 10.20
CA ASP A 108 14.42 -14.48 10.62
C ASP A 108 14.41 -14.54 12.17
N ALA A 109 13.22 -14.62 12.75
CA ALA A 109 13.04 -14.68 14.19
C ALA A 109 13.42 -16.05 14.79
N ALA A 110 13.50 -17.12 13.99
CA ALA A 110 13.88 -18.45 14.46
C ALA A 110 15.40 -18.59 14.60
N SER A 111 16.17 -18.10 13.63
CA SER A 111 17.64 -18.11 13.68
C SER A 111 18.26 -16.86 14.32
N CYS A 112 17.43 -15.89 14.71
CA CYS A 112 17.87 -14.57 15.17
C CYS A 112 18.77 -13.83 14.16
N ALA A 113 18.61 -14.11 12.86
CA ALA A 113 19.39 -13.46 11.82
C ALA A 113 18.95 -11.99 11.66
N PRO A 114 19.91 -11.03 11.61
CA PRO A 114 19.60 -9.61 11.49
C PRO A 114 19.11 -9.24 10.09
N VAL A 115 18.30 -8.18 10.01
CA VAL A 115 18.11 -7.45 8.74
C VAL A 115 19.37 -6.65 8.44
N THR A 116 19.88 -6.79 7.21
CA THR A 116 21.02 -6.04 6.68
C THR A 116 20.56 -5.07 5.58
N ALA A 117 21.50 -4.32 4.98
CA ALA A 117 21.22 -3.51 3.80
C ALA A 117 20.90 -4.35 2.55
N ASP A 118 21.35 -5.61 2.51
CA ASP A 118 21.24 -6.52 1.36
C ASP A 118 20.13 -7.58 1.51
N THR A 119 19.48 -7.61 2.68
CA THR A 119 18.32 -8.47 2.95
C THR A 119 17.20 -8.15 1.98
N ALA A 120 16.77 -9.17 1.22
CA ALA A 120 15.68 -9.08 0.28
C ALA A 120 14.32 -9.24 0.97
N PHE A 121 13.36 -8.42 0.57
CA PHE A 121 11.97 -8.46 1.02
C PHE A 121 11.04 -8.59 -0.19
N GLN A 122 9.80 -9.04 0.05
CA GLN A 122 8.75 -8.89 -0.96
C GLN A 122 8.31 -7.44 -1.04
N ALA A 123 8.48 -6.82 -2.21
CA ALA A 123 8.06 -5.45 -2.45
C ALA A 123 6.53 -5.32 -2.58
N ALA A 124 5.84 -6.45 -2.81
CA ALA A 124 4.40 -6.51 -3.06
C ALA A 124 4.00 -5.54 -4.19
N SER A 125 2.98 -4.70 -3.98
CA SER A 125 2.46 -3.79 -5.01
C SER A 125 3.44 -2.73 -5.54
N ILE A 126 4.59 -2.51 -4.90
CA ILE A 126 5.69 -1.72 -5.50
C ILE A 126 6.14 -2.32 -6.85
N SER A 127 5.94 -3.63 -7.06
CA SER A 127 6.12 -4.32 -8.34
C SER A 127 5.44 -3.62 -9.52
N LYS A 128 4.35 -2.89 -9.27
CA LYS A 128 3.59 -2.16 -10.31
C LYS A 128 4.35 -0.96 -10.87
N LEU A 129 5.02 -0.17 -10.03
CA LEU A 129 5.84 0.95 -10.54
C LEU A 129 7.02 0.43 -11.37
N VAL A 130 7.64 -0.66 -10.90
CA VAL A 130 8.72 -1.35 -11.61
C VAL A 130 8.25 -1.86 -12.97
N THR A 131 7.08 -2.52 -12.99
CA THR A 131 6.43 -3.00 -14.23
C THR A 131 6.05 -1.84 -15.15
N ALA A 132 5.50 -0.75 -14.62
CA ALA A 132 5.11 0.40 -15.43
C ALA A 132 6.33 1.06 -16.07
N THR A 133 7.46 1.16 -15.35
CA THR A 133 8.73 1.63 -15.90
C THR A 133 9.17 0.76 -17.07
N LEU A 134 9.09 -0.57 -16.91
CA LEU A 134 9.41 -1.52 -17.98
C LEU A 134 8.44 -1.39 -19.17
N ALA A 135 7.13 -1.30 -18.92
CA ALA A 135 6.12 -1.17 -19.95
C ALA A 135 6.33 0.09 -20.80
N LEU A 136 6.57 1.22 -20.13
CA LEU A 136 6.82 2.50 -20.80
C LEU A 136 8.14 2.50 -21.55
N ARG A 137 9.15 1.75 -21.08
CA ARG A 137 10.38 1.54 -21.85
C ARG A 137 10.11 0.84 -23.18
N LEU A 138 9.26 -0.18 -23.18
CA LEU A 138 8.86 -0.88 -24.41
C LEU A 138 7.99 0.00 -25.32
N VAL A 139 7.20 0.92 -24.75
CA VAL A 139 6.49 1.95 -25.53
C VAL A 139 7.47 2.89 -26.25
N GLU A 140 8.50 3.39 -25.57
CA GLU A 140 9.51 4.27 -26.19
C GLU A 140 10.25 3.61 -27.35
N HIS A 141 10.48 2.30 -27.26
CA HIS A 141 11.09 1.50 -28.32
C HIS A 141 10.10 1.05 -29.40
N GLY A 142 8.82 1.43 -29.30
CA GLY A 142 7.80 1.10 -30.29
C GLY A 142 7.35 -0.36 -30.30
N HIS A 143 7.63 -1.14 -29.25
CA HIS A 143 7.22 -2.55 -29.16
C HIS A 143 5.75 -2.73 -28.79
N ILE A 144 5.16 -1.75 -28.08
CA ILE A 144 3.76 -1.78 -27.65
C ILE A 144 3.18 -0.36 -27.67
N GLY A 145 1.92 -0.22 -28.09
CA GLY A 145 1.23 1.07 -28.09
C GLY A 145 0.60 1.38 -26.74
N LEU A 146 0.81 2.60 -26.23
CA LEU A 146 0.26 3.02 -24.93
C LEU A 146 -1.28 3.16 -24.97
N ASP A 147 -1.82 3.62 -26.09
CA ASP A 147 -3.25 3.96 -26.25
C ASP A 147 -4.00 3.01 -27.20
N GLN A 148 -3.40 1.88 -27.56
CA GLN A 148 -4.02 0.88 -28.42
C GLN A 148 -4.69 -0.22 -27.59
N ASP A 149 -5.71 -0.88 -28.16
CA ASP A 149 -6.30 -2.10 -27.59
C ASP A 149 -5.20 -3.13 -27.28
N ILE A 150 -5.13 -3.54 -26.02
CA ILE A 150 -4.11 -4.44 -25.47
C ILE A 150 -4.14 -5.82 -26.16
N ASN A 151 -5.30 -6.24 -26.68
CA ASN A 151 -5.42 -7.48 -27.46
C ASN A 151 -4.62 -7.48 -28.76
N LYS A 152 -4.08 -6.33 -29.21
CA LYS A 152 -3.11 -6.26 -30.31
C LYS A 152 -1.69 -6.69 -29.90
N ALA A 153 -1.37 -6.56 -28.61
CA ALA A 153 -0.08 -6.95 -28.05
C ALA A 153 -0.08 -8.41 -27.57
N LEU A 154 -1.22 -8.89 -27.09
CA LEU A 154 -1.41 -10.24 -26.58
C LEU A 154 -1.45 -11.28 -27.70
N ARG A 155 -0.84 -12.43 -27.44
CA ARG A 155 -0.70 -13.55 -28.39
C ARG A 155 -1.06 -14.89 -27.76
N SER A 156 -0.63 -15.14 -26.53
CA SER A 156 -0.84 -16.44 -25.87
C SER A 156 -2.22 -16.56 -25.19
N TRP A 157 -2.94 -15.45 -25.06
CA TRP A 157 -4.26 -15.33 -24.43
C TRP A 157 -4.93 -14.06 -24.95
N GLN A 158 -6.26 -13.93 -24.85
CA GLN A 158 -6.96 -12.69 -25.22
C GLN A 158 -7.93 -12.26 -24.14
N LEU A 159 -7.96 -10.95 -23.84
CA LEU A 159 -8.97 -10.37 -22.97
C LEU A 159 -10.34 -10.50 -23.67
N PRO A 160 -11.33 -11.19 -23.05
CA PRO A 160 -12.66 -11.30 -23.63
C PRO A 160 -13.23 -9.92 -23.91
N ARG A 161 -13.70 -9.71 -25.14
CA ARG A 161 -14.29 -8.43 -25.55
C ARG A 161 -15.61 -8.19 -24.85
N ASP A 162 -15.80 -6.96 -24.39
CA ASP A 162 -17.06 -6.48 -23.84
C ASP A 162 -17.45 -5.20 -24.59
N ALA A 163 -18.42 -5.30 -25.50
CA ALA A 163 -18.84 -4.19 -26.33
C ALA A 163 -19.58 -3.08 -25.55
N THR A 164 -20.03 -3.36 -24.33
CA THR A 164 -20.74 -2.40 -23.48
C THR A 164 -19.77 -1.67 -22.56
N LEU A 165 -18.86 -2.40 -21.91
CA LEU A 165 -17.92 -1.82 -20.95
C LEU A 165 -16.62 -1.34 -21.61
N ALA A 166 -16.18 -1.95 -22.70
CA ALA A 166 -14.93 -1.59 -23.39
C ALA A 166 -15.10 -1.66 -24.92
N PRO A 167 -15.97 -0.82 -25.52
CA PRO A 167 -16.27 -0.86 -26.97
C PRO A 167 -15.02 -0.72 -27.85
N ASP A 168 -14.04 0.08 -27.42
CA ASP A 168 -12.77 0.32 -28.12
C ASP A 168 -11.63 -0.60 -27.63
N GLY A 169 -11.94 -1.56 -26.75
CA GLY A 169 -10.97 -2.36 -26.03
C GLY A 169 -10.37 -1.64 -24.82
N VAL A 170 -9.40 -2.29 -24.19
CA VAL A 170 -8.67 -1.77 -23.02
C VAL A 170 -7.26 -1.40 -23.45
N SER A 171 -6.76 -0.20 -23.10
CA SER A 171 -5.41 0.22 -23.45
C SER A 171 -4.37 -0.04 -22.37
N LEU A 172 -3.08 -0.09 -22.74
CA LEU A 172 -1.98 -0.16 -21.78
C LEU A 172 -2.01 1.02 -20.80
N ARG A 173 -2.34 2.24 -21.27
CA ARG A 173 -2.50 3.42 -20.41
C ARG A 173 -3.51 3.14 -19.31
N GLN A 174 -4.67 2.61 -19.67
CA GLN A 174 -5.75 2.31 -18.73
C GLN A 174 -5.36 1.21 -17.74
N LEU A 175 -4.59 0.21 -18.16
CA LEU A 175 -4.06 -0.82 -17.26
C LEU A 175 -3.10 -0.22 -16.23
N LEU A 176 -2.11 0.56 -16.69
CA LEU A 176 -1.07 1.14 -15.83
C LEU A 176 -1.64 2.18 -14.86
N SER A 177 -2.71 2.88 -15.25
CA SER A 177 -3.37 3.90 -14.41
C SER A 177 -4.58 3.40 -13.61
N HIS A 178 -4.85 2.09 -13.60
CA HIS A 178 -6.02 1.52 -12.92
C HIS A 178 -7.35 2.13 -13.38
N THR A 179 -7.50 2.41 -14.67
CA THR A 179 -8.75 2.93 -15.27
C THR A 179 -9.33 2.00 -16.32
N ALA A 180 -8.81 0.78 -16.45
CA ALA A 180 -9.31 -0.22 -17.40
C ALA A 180 -10.69 -0.79 -17.02
N GLY A 181 -11.15 -0.60 -15.77
CA GLY A 181 -12.40 -1.19 -15.29
C GLY A 181 -12.35 -2.72 -15.17
N LEU A 182 -11.15 -3.29 -14.97
CA LEU A 182 -10.95 -4.73 -14.81
C LEU A 182 -11.02 -5.16 -13.33
N GLY A 183 -11.61 -6.32 -13.08
CA GLY A 183 -11.70 -6.91 -11.76
C GLY A 183 -10.36 -7.38 -11.17
N VAL A 184 -10.45 -8.08 -10.03
CA VAL A 184 -9.32 -8.62 -9.24
C VAL A 184 -8.42 -7.53 -8.66
N HIS A 185 -8.66 -7.17 -7.39
CA HIS A 185 -7.91 -6.14 -6.69
C HIS A 185 -6.47 -6.56 -6.35
N GLY A 186 -6.29 -7.76 -5.78
CA GLY A 186 -5.00 -8.29 -5.33
C GLY A 186 -5.06 -9.81 -5.17
N PHE A 187 -3.97 -10.40 -4.66
CA PHE A 187 -3.76 -11.85 -4.62
C PHE A 187 -3.34 -12.30 -3.22
N ALA A 188 -3.79 -13.48 -2.79
CA ALA A 188 -3.43 -14.05 -1.49
C ALA A 188 -2.01 -14.66 -1.47
N GLY A 189 -1.48 -14.98 -2.65
CA GLY A 189 -0.26 -15.79 -2.79
C GLY A 189 -0.51 -17.26 -2.51
N TYR A 190 0.55 -18.06 -2.62
CA TYR A 190 0.54 -19.51 -2.48
C TYR A 190 1.58 -19.94 -1.47
N LEU A 191 1.37 -21.06 -0.77
CA LEU A 191 2.44 -21.66 0.02
C LEU A 191 3.59 -22.11 -0.90
N PRO A 192 4.86 -22.14 -0.43
CA PRO A 192 6.03 -22.44 -1.27
C PRO A 192 5.95 -23.74 -2.07
N ASP A 193 5.28 -24.77 -1.53
CA ASP A 193 5.16 -26.10 -2.16
C ASP A 193 3.81 -26.32 -2.87
N ALA A 194 2.96 -25.29 -2.95
CA ALA A 194 1.66 -25.40 -3.60
C ALA A 194 1.79 -25.38 -5.14
N PRO A 195 0.87 -26.04 -5.88
CA PRO A 195 0.79 -25.90 -7.33
C PRO A 195 0.57 -24.44 -7.73
N LEU A 196 1.38 -23.93 -8.66
CA LEU A 196 1.31 -22.55 -9.12
C LEU A 196 0.60 -22.45 -10.48
N PRO A 197 -0.32 -21.49 -10.65
CA PRO A 197 -0.96 -21.28 -11.94
C PRO A 197 -0.03 -20.58 -12.94
N THR A 198 -0.28 -20.82 -14.22
CA THR A 198 0.25 -20.00 -15.31
C THR A 198 -0.46 -18.64 -15.37
N PRO A 199 0.12 -17.62 -16.03
CA PRO A 199 -0.57 -16.34 -16.25
C PRO A 199 -1.95 -16.50 -16.91
N ALA A 200 -2.11 -17.42 -17.86
CA ALA A 200 -3.40 -17.68 -18.50
C ALA A 200 -4.43 -18.24 -17.49
N GLN A 201 -4.02 -19.19 -16.65
CA GLN A 201 -4.89 -19.73 -15.59
C GLN A 201 -5.31 -18.65 -14.58
N ILE A 202 -4.41 -17.74 -14.21
CA ILE A 202 -4.74 -16.58 -13.36
C ILE A 202 -5.77 -15.70 -14.05
N LEU A 203 -5.55 -15.33 -15.31
CA LEU A 203 -6.45 -14.47 -16.09
C LEU A 203 -7.84 -15.11 -16.29
N ASP A 204 -7.92 -16.43 -16.38
CA ASP A 204 -9.19 -17.16 -16.48
C ASP A 204 -9.78 -17.58 -15.14
N GLY A 205 -9.08 -17.35 -14.02
CA GLY A 205 -9.53 -17.78 -12.70
C GLY A 205 -9.70 -19.30 -12.60
N THR A 206 -8.89 -20.06 -13.35
CA THR A 206 -8.97 -21.52 -13.41
C THR A 206 -7.92 -22.16 -12.51
N PRO A 207 -8.23 -23.31 -11.87
CA PRO A 207 -7.27 -23.99 -11.01
C PRO A 207 -5.90 -24.22 -11.69
N PRO A 208 -4.79 -24.10 -10.96
CA PRO A 208 -4.72 -23.89 -9.50
C PRO A 208 -4.83 -22.42 -9.07
N SER A 209 -5.27 -21.49 -9.93
CA SER A 209 -5.48 -20.10 -9.53
C SER A 209 -6.44 -19.98 -8.34
N ASN A 210 -6.09 -19.14 -7.37
CA ASN A 210 -6.91 -18.80 -6.21
C ASN A 210 -7.64 -17.44 -6.34
N SER A 211 -7.62 -16.83 -7.53
CA SER A 211 -8.32 -15.57 -7.82
C SER A 211 -9.48 -15.78 -8.80
N ALA A 212 -10.45 -14.87 -8.78
CA ALA A 212 -11.46 -14.80 -9.84
C ALA A 212 -10.83 -14.48 -11.21
N ALA A 213 -11.58 -14.76 -12.28
CA ALA A 213 -11.17 -14.40 -13.63
C ALA A 213 -11.07 -12.88 -13.82
N VAL A 214 -10.09 -12.42 -14.60
CA VAL A 214 -9.91 -11.00 -14.91
C VAL A 214 -10.84 -10.63 -16.07
N ARG A 215 -11.87 -9.83 -15.78
CA ARG A 215 -12.90 -9.41 -16.75
C ARG A 215 -13.22 -7.92 -16.58
N SER A 216 -13.81 -7.32 -17.61
CA SER A 216 -14.42 -5.99 -17.52
C SER A 216 -15.59 -6.03 -16.54
N VAL A 217 -15.54 -5.17 -15.52
CA VAL A 217 -16.58 -5.02 -14.50
C VAL A 217 -17.11 -3.59 -14.41
N LEU A 218 -16.40 -2.64 -15.01
CA LEU A 218 -16.77 -1.23 -15.13
C LEU A 218 -16.39 -0.71 -16.52
N PRO A 219 -17.02 0.38 -17.00
CA PRO A 219 -16.65 0.96 -18.28
C PRO A 219 -15.20 1.45 -18.29
N ALA A 220 -14.44 1.08 -19.32
CA ALA A 220 -13.04 1.46 -19.50
C ALA A 220 -12.90 3.00 -19.57
N GLY A 221 -11.95 3.55 -18.82
CA GLY A 221 -11.69 4.99 -18.69
C GLY A 221 -12.64 5.76 -17.79
N ALA A 222 -13.76 5.18 -17.35
CA ALA A 222 -14.79 5.91 -16.61
C ALA A 222 -14.31 6.38 -15.23
N GLN A 223 -13.63 5.51 -14.48
CA GLN A 223 -13.19 5.79 -13.11
C GLN A 223 -11.90 5.05 -12.75
N PHE A 224 -11.31 5.45 -11.63
CA PHE A 224 -10.22 4.72 -11.02
C PHE A 224 -10.77 3.49 -10.29
N GLN A 225 -10.19 2.33 -10.57
CA GLN A 225 -10.42 1.07 -9.87
C GLN A 225 -9.10 0.30 -9.81
N TYR A 226 -8.51 0.24 -8.62
CA TYR A 226 -7.27 -0.50 -8.39
C TYR A 226 -7.46 -1.98 -8.79
N SER A 227 -6.58 -2.47 -9.67
CA SER A 227 -6.67 -3.80 -10.25
C SER A 227 -5.29 -4.44 -10.37
N GLY A 228 -5.06 -5.48 -9.58
CA GLY A 228 -3.94 -6.40 -9.75
C GLY A 228 -4.09 -7.25 -11.03
N GLY A 229 -5.32 -7.62 -11.39
CA GLY A 229 -5.64 -8.36 -12.61
C GLY A 229 -5.16 -7.64 -13.88
N GLY A 230 -5.34 -6.31 -13.96
CA GLY A 230 -4.83 -5.52 -15.08
C GLY A 230 -3.30 -5.54 -15.21
N TYR A 231 -2.58 -5.70 -14.09
CA TYR A 231 -1.12 -5.86 -14.10
C TYR A 231 -0.67 -7.28 -14.49
N VAL A 232 -1.47 -8.32 -14.21
CA VAL A 232 -1.24 -9.66 -14.77
C VAL A 232 -1.40 -9.63 -16.30
N LEU A 233 -2.39 -8.90 -16.80
CA LEU A 233 -2.54 -8.72 -18.25
C LEU A 233 -1.36 -7.96 -18.86
N THR A 234 -0.87 -6.92 -18.15
CA THR A 234 0.34 -6.18 -18.53
C THR A 234 1.56 -7.10 -18.57
N GLN A 235 1.76 -7.95 -17.55
CA GLN A 235 2.84 -8.95 -17.53
C GLN A 235 2.85 -9.83 -18.78
N LEU A 236 1.68 -10.34 -19.17
CA LEU A 236 1.53 -11.21 -20.33
C LEU A 236 1.81 -10.44 -21.62
N ALA A 237 1.23 -9.25 -21.77
CA ALA A 237 1.46 -8.39 -22.94
C ALA A 237 2.95 -8.08 -23.14
N LEU A 238 3.67 -7.74 -22.07
CA LEU A 238 5.12 -7.47 -22.14
C LEU A 238 5.92 -8.73 -22.52
N SER A 239 5.52 -9.90 -22.01
CA SER A 239 6.16 -11.17 -22.37
C SER A 239 5.93 -11.51 -23.85
N ASP A 240 4.70 -11.31 -24.35
CA ASP A 240 4.32 -11.63 -25.72
C ASP A 240 4.99 -10.72 -26.76
N VAL A 241 5.04 -9.40 -26.52
CA VAL A 241 5.68 -8.46 -27.47
C VAL A 241 7.19 -8.59 -27.49
N SER A 242 7.81 -8.93 -26.35
CA SER A 242 9.26 -9.12 -26.24
C SER A 242 9.72 -10.53 -26.62
N ARG A 243 8.81 -11.52 -26.60
CA ARG A 243 9.10 -12.95 -26.72
C ARG A 243 10.08 -13.45 -25.64
N MET A 244 10.04 -12.84 -24.45
CA MET A 244 10.85 -13.22 -23.31
C MET A 244 9.98 -13.44 -22.08
N PRO A 245 10.36 -14.35 -21.17
CA PRO A 245 9.76 -14.41 -19.85
C PRO A 245 9.87 -13.06 -19.15
N PHE A 246 8.78 -12.61 -18.51
CA PHE A 246 8.71 -11.31 -17.82
C PHE A 246 9.90 -11.07 -16.87
N ALA A 247 10.31 -12.08 -16.12
CA ALA A 247 11.43 -11.99 -15.18
C ALA A 247 12.76 -11.67 -15.88
N GLU A 248 13.04 -12.32 -17.01
CA GLU A 248 14.24 -12.08 -17.81
C GLU A 248 14.20 -10.70 -18.49
N LEU A 249 13.02 -10.31 -18.98
CA LEU A 249 12.81 -8.98 -19.56
C LEU A 249 13.12 -7.87 -18.54
N ALA A 250 12.60 -7.99 -17.32
CA ALA A 250 12.86 -7.03 -16.24
C ALA A 250 14.35 -7.02 -15.85
N GLN A 251 14.98 -8.19 -15.78
CA GLN A 251 16.41 -8.30 -15.50
C GLN A 251 17.25 -7.53 -16.53
N ARG A 252 16.98 -7.73 -17.82
CA ARG A 252 17.72 -7.15 -18.93
C ARG A 252 17.48 -5.64 -19.09
N GLU A 253 16.21 -5.23 -19.08
CA GLU A 253 15.83 -3.87 -19.44
C GLU A 253 15.85 -2.89 -18.28
N LEU A 254 15.84 -3.39 -17.04
CA LEU A 254 15.68 -2.56 -15.85
C LEU A 254 16.70 -2.86 -14.76
N PHE A 255 16.75 -4.10 -14.25
CA PHE A 255 17.55 -4.38 -13.06
C PHE A 255 19.06 -4.31 -13.32
N GLN A 256 19.57 -4.94 -14.39
CA GLN A 256 20.99 -4.88 -14.72
C GLN A 256 21.46 -3.45 -15.04
N PRO A 257 20.78 -2.68 -15.92
CA PRO A 257 21.21 -1.31 -16.23
C PRO A 257 21.20 -0.37 -15.01
N LEU A 258 20.33 -0.61 -14.03
CA LEU A 258 20.24 0.20 -12.81
C LEU A 258 21.13 -0.34 -11.67
N GLY A 259 21.81 -1.46 -11.85
CA GLY A 259 22.60 -2.10 -10.80
C GLY A 259 21.75 -2.63 -9.64
N MET A 260 20.49 -3.00 -9.90
CA MET A 260 19.57 -3.60 -8.93
C MET A 260 19.86 -5.09 -8.75
N THR A 261 21.05 -5.40 -8.22
CA THR A 261 21.62 -6.75 -8.20
C THR A 261 20.93 -7.73 -7.24
N ARG A 262 20.11 -7.24 -6.31
CA ARG A 262 19.31 -8.03 -5.37
C ARG A 262 17.82 -7.95 -5.69
N SER A 263 17.45 -7.53 -6.90
CA SER A 263 16.07 -7.51 -7.38
C SER A 263 15.79 -8.63 -8.37
N ALA A 264 14.71 -9.38 -8.17
CA ALA A 264 14.28 -10.42 -9.09
C ALA A 264 12.77 -10.69 -9.02
N TYR A 265 12.16 -10.94 -10.17
CA TYR A 265 10.84 -11.57 -10.26
C TYR A 265 10.99 -13.11 -10.24
N ALA A 266 11.41 -13.65 -9.10
CA ALA A 266 11.62 -15.08 -8.89
C ALA A 266 10.59 -15.60 -7.88
N GLN A 267 9.65 -16.40 -8.36
CA GLN A 267 8.53 -16.92 -7.56
C GLN A 267 8.35 -18.42 -7.88
N PRO A 268 8.88 -19.35 -7.04
CA PRO A 268 9.55 -19.12 -5.75
C PRO A 268 10.92 -18.39 -5.87
N PRO A 269 11.43 -17.77 -4.78
CA PRO A 269 12.68 -17.01 -4.80
C PRO A 269 13.87 -17.88 -5.24
N SER A 270 14.78 -17.30 -6.02
CA SER A 270 15.99 -17.97 -6.50
C SER A 270 16.95 -18.30 -5.34
N ALA A 271 17.92 -19.19 -5.59
CA ALA A 271 18.93 -19.56 -4.59
C ALA A 271 19.63 -18.32 -4.01
N ASP A 272 20.05 -17.39 -4.88
CA ASP A 272 20.73 -16.16 -4.46
C ASP A 272 19.84 -15.31 -3.56
N ILE A 273 18.56 -15.11 -3.90
CA ILE A 273 17.62 -14.36 -3.05
C ILE A 273 17.47 -15.05 -1.68
N ARG A 274 17.29 -16.37 -1.66
CA ARG A 274 17.09 -17.16 -0.43
C ARG A 274 18.24 -17.08 0.58
N THR A 275 19.48 -16.82 0.14
CA THR A 275 20.63 -16.70 1.07
C THR A 275 20.47 -15.57 2.09
N ASP A 276 19.91 -14.44 1.66
CA ASP A 276 19.66 -13.26 2.48
C ASP A 276 18.29 -12.66 2.14
N MET A 277 17.22 -13.39 2.46
CA MET A 277 15.85 -12.87 2.45
C MET A 277 15.28 -12.79 3.85
N ALA A 278 14.29 -11.91 4.02
CA ALA A 278 13.45 -11.84 5.19
C ALA A 278 12.31 -12.87 5.10
N PHE A 279 11.99 -13.48 6.24
CA PHE A 279 10.80 -14.28 6.45
C PHE A 279 9.65 -13.38 6.87
N GLY A 280 8.47 -13.60 6.32
CA GLY A 280 7.26 -12.86 6.62
C GLY A 280 6.63 -13.31 7.93
N HIS A 281 6.02 -12.38 8.67
CA HIS A 281 5.43 -12.66 9.97
C HIS A 281 4.01 -12.10 10.12
N ALA A 282 3.15 -12.85 10.79
CA ALA A 282 1.84 -12.41 11.26
C ALA A 282 1.84 -12.43 12.79
N ASN A 283 1.46 -11.31 13.42
CA ASN A 283 1.44 -11.17 14.88
C ASN A 283 2.77 -11.53 15.57
N GLY A 284 3.90 -11.22 14.92
CA GLY A 284 5.25 -11.51 15.43
C GLY A 284 5.70 -12.98 15.28
N VAL A 285 4.89 -13.83 14.65
CA VAL A 285 5.21 -15.25 14.38
C VAL A 285 5.43 -15.44 12.87
N PRO A 286 6.45 -16.22 12.44
CA PRO A 286 6.63 -16.53 11.02
C PRO A 286 5.37 -17.14 10.41
N ILE A 287 5.01 -16.71 9.20
CA ILE A 287 3.91 -17.32 8.46
C ILE A 287 4.30 -18.73 7.96
N PRO A 288 3.34 -19.63 7.65
CA PRO A 288 3.67 -20.96 7.14
C PRO A 288 4.57 -20.91 5.90
N GLY A 289 5.63 -21.72 5.90
CA GLY A 289 6.63 -21.71 4.83
C GLY A 289 7.52 -20.46 4.78
N ASN A 290 7.42 -19.56 5.77
CA ASN A 290 8.16 -18.31 5.94
C ASN A 290 7.89 -17.21 4.89
N TYR A 291 7.23 -17.51 3.78
CA TYR A 291 6.82 -16.57 2.75
C TYR A 291 5.73 -17.19 1.88
N HIS A 292 4.96 -16.36 1.18
CA HIS A 292 4.09 -16.82 0.09
C HIS A 292 4.77 -16.61 -1.27
N VAL A 293 4.41 -17.44 -2.24
CA VAL A 293 4.81 -17.32 -3.65
C VAL A 293 3.74 -16.56 -4.41
N TYR A 294 4.14 -15.64 -5.29
CA TYR A 294 3.24 -14.78 -6.06
C TYR A 294 3.53 -14.90 -7.57
N PRO A 295 2.96 -15.89 -8.28
CA PRO A 295 3.15 -16.06 -9.73
C PRO A 295 2.60 -14.87 -10.55
N GLU A 296 1.80 -14.02 -9.91
CA GLU A 296 1.41 -12.69 -10.39
C GLU A 296 2.59 -11.70 -10.22
N LEU A 297 3.64 -11.91 -11.01
CA LEU A 297 4.92 -11.19 -10.93
C LEU A 297 4.75 -9.67 -11.00
N ALA A 298 4.13 -9.16 -12.05
CA ALA A 298 3.96 -7.72 -12.26
C ALA A 298 3.22 -6.99 -11.13
N PRO A 299 2.08 -7.51 -10.61
CA PRO A 299 1.40 -6.83 -9.51
C PRO A 299 2.02 -7.04 -8.14
N ALA A 300 2.74 -8.14 -7.86
CA ALA A 300 3.10 -8.52 -6.49
C ALA A 300 4.40 -9.31 -6.28
N GLY A 301 5.04 -9.83 -7.34
CA GLY A 301 6.06 -10.87 -7.22
C GLY A 301 7.51 -10.42 -7.10
N LEU A 302 7.80 -9.12 -6.94
CA LEU A 302 9.17 -8.64 -6.81
C LEU A 302 9.78 -8.96 -5.44
N TRP A 303 10.91 -9.65 -5.43
CA TRP A 303 11.86 -9.66 -4.32
C TRP A 303 12.93 -8.59 -4.57
N THR A 304 13.26 -7.77 -3.56
CA THR A 304 14.19 -6.64 -3.72
C THR A 304 14.76 -6.15 -2.38
N THR A 305 15.74 -5.26 -2.43
CA THR A 305 16.23 -4.47 -1.28
C THR A 305 15.73 -3.03 -1.32
N ALA A 306 15.82 -2.32 -0.19
CA ALA A 306 15.48 -0.90 -0.12
C ALA A 306 16.45 -0.06 -0.99
N GLY A 307 17.74 -0.44 -1.03
CA GLY A 307 18.75 0.22 -1.85
C GLY A 307 18.48 0.08 -3.35
N ASP A 308 18.05 -1.09 -3.82
CA ASP A 308 17.73 -1.31 -5.23
C ASP A 308 16.50 -0.50 -5.67
N LEU A 309 15.44 -0.46 -4.86
CA LEU A 309 14.30 0.41 -5.14
C LEU A 309 14.68 1.89 -5.12
N ALA A 310 15.60 2.30 -4.25
CA ALA A 310 16.10 3.67 -4.25
C ALA A 310 16.83 4.02 -5.57
N ARG A 311 17.55 3.07 -6.18
CA ARG A 311 18.17 3.26 -7.51
C ARG A 311 17.12 3.51 -8.60
N LEU A 312 16.00 2.79 -8.58
CA LEU A 312 14.88 3.05 -9.49
C LEU A 312 14.30 4.45 -9.29
N LEU A 313 14.04 4.87 -8.04
CA LEU A 313 13.51 6.21 -7.75
C LEU A 313 14.47 7.30 -8.23
N MET A 314 15.78 7.15 -8.00
CA MET A 314 16.79 8.09 -8.48
C MET A 314 16.81 8.21 -10.00
N ASP A 315 16.67 7.10 -10.73
CA ASP A 315 16.60 7.11 -12.21
C ASP A 315 15.38 7.89 -12.72
N ILE A 316 14.21 7.63 -12.13
CA ILE A 316 12.97 8.35 -12.45
C ILE A 316 13.12 9.85 -12.12
N GLN A 317 13.66 10.19 -10.94
CA GLN A 317 13.89 11.59 -10.54
C GLN A 317 14.84 12.32 -11.49
N ALA A 318 15.92 11.66 -11.89
CA ALA A 318 16.90 12.25 -12.79
C ALA A 318 16.28 12.51 -14.18
N SER A 319 15.51 11.56 -14.70
CA SER A 319 14.74 11.74 -15.94
C SER A 319 13.68 12.84 -15.82
N ALA A 320 12.94 12.90 -14.70
CA ALA A 320 11.95 13.95 -14.43
C ALA A 320 12.58 15.36 -14.35
N ALA A 321 13.85 15.43 -13.92
CA ALA A 321 14.65 16.67 -13.94
C ALA A 321 15.24 17.02 -15.32
N GLY A 322 14.86 16.29 -16.38
CA GLY A 322 15.29 16.56 -17.75
C GLY A 322 16.61 15.90 -18.15
N LYS A 323 17.22 15.08 -17.29
CA LYS A 323 18.46 14.35 -17.65
C LYS A 323 18.14 13.23 -18.62
N THR A 324 19.06 13.00 -19.57
CA THR A 324 18.97 11.93 -20.58
C THR A 324 19.80 10.72 -20.15
N ALA A 325 19.77 9.64 -20.94
CA ALA A 325 20.45 8.36 -20.66
C ALA A 325 19.95 7.61 -19.40
N HIS A 326 18.77 7.97 -18.92
CA HIS A 326 17.99 7.21 -17.92
C HIS A 326 17.09 6.19 -18.60
N ARG A 327 16.41 5.33 -17.82
CA ARG A 327 15.59 4.26 -18.41
C ARG A 327 14.44 4.80 -19.24
N LEU A 328 13.76 5.83 -18.76
CA LEU A 328 12.76 6.56 -19.52
C LEU A 328 13.31 7.92 -19.95
N SER A 329 12.90 8.41 -21.12
CA SER A 329 13.14 9.79 -21.52
C SER A 329 12.37 10.76 -20.62
N PRO A 330 12.81 12.04 -20.52
CA PRO A 330 12.07 13.04 -19.77
C PRO A 330 10.60 13.17 -20.19
N ARG A 331 10.31 13.03 -21.50
CA ARG A 331 8.94 13.06 -22.02
C ARG A 331 8.10 11.89 -21.49
N MET A 332 8.64 10.68 -21.50
CA MET A 332 7.92 9.51 -21.02
C MET A 332 7.77 9.53 -19.49
N THR A 333 8.79 9.98 -18.77
CA THR A 333 8.71 10.20 -17.32
C THR A 333 7.66 11.24 -16.97
N GLN A 334 7.54 12.32 -17.75
CA GLN A 334 6.46 13.29 -17.58
C GLN A 334 5.09 12.64 -17.77
N GLN A 335 4.93 11.75 -18.76
CA GLN A 335 3.69 10.99 -18.93
C GLN A 335 3.41 10.04 -17.76
N MET A 336 4.44 9.36 -17.22
CA MET A 336 4.33 8.51 -16.05
C MET A 336 3.81 9.28 -14.82
N LEU A 337 4.32 10.50 -14.62
CA LEU A 337 4.05 11.32 -13.44
C LEU A 337 2.93 12.35 -13.64
N THR A 338 2.18 12.25 -14.73
CA THR A 338 0.96 13.04 -14.96
C THR A 338 -0.26 12.25 -14.50
N PRO A 339 -1.15 12.84 -13.66
CA PRO A 339 -2.37 12.17 -13.25
C PRO A 339 -3.24 11.79 -14.46
N VAL A 340 -3.65 10.53 -14.54
CA VAL A 340 -4.63 10.04 -15.53
C VAL A 340 -6.03 10.12 -14.95
N LYS A 341 -6.23 9.60 -13.73
CA LYS A 341 -7.50 9.69 -13.00
C LYS A 341 -7.23 9.71 -11.50
N GLY A 342 -7.94 10.57 -10.78
CA GLY A 342 -7.67 10.82 -9.37
C GLY A 342 -6.23 11.28 -9.19
N ASN A 343 -5.53 10.68 -8.24
CA ASN A 343 -4.14 10.95 -7.93
C ASN A 343 -3.19 9.86 -8.45
N TRP A 344 -3.53 9.18 -9.54
CA TRP A 344 -2.72 8.08 -10.09
C TRP A 344 -2.16 8.41 -11.48
N GLY A 345 -0.85 8.17 -11.66
CA GLY A 345 -0.16 8.26 -12.94
C GLY A 345 -0.11 6.90 -13.65
N LEU A 346 1.00 6.60 -14.34
CA LEU A 346 1.23 5.28 -14.94
C LEU A 346 2.07 4.43 -13.97
N GLY A 347 1.40 3.67 -13.11
CA GLY A 347 2.01 2.80 -12.10
C GLY A 347 2.53 3.47 -10.83
N ALA A 348 2.31 4.77 -10.67
CA ALA A 348 2.65 5.52 -9.46
C ALA A 348 1.43 6.24 -8.88
N ALA A 349 1.28 6.17 -7.55
CA ALA A 349 0.50 7.16 -6.82
C ALA A 349 1.23 8.51 -6.88
N LEU A 350 0.47 9.59 -7.06
CA LEU A 350 0.96 10.95 -7.17
C LEU A 350 0.43 11.78 -6.00
N TYR A 351 1.30 12.56 -5.39
CA TYR A 351 0.96 13.51 -4.35
C TYR A 351 1.23 14.91 -4.88
N THR A 352 0.15 15.62 -5.20
CA THR A 352 0.19 16.94 -5.86
C THR A 352 -0.09 18.11 -4.90
N THR A 353 -0.39 17.81 -3.64
CA THR A 353 -0.41 18.82 -2.58
C THR A 353 1.03 19.21 -2.25
N GLY A 354 1.41 20.44 -2.62
CA GLY A 354 2.80 20.90 -2.56
C GLY A 354 3.64 20.41 -3.75
N PRO A 355 4.96 20.27 -3.59
CA PRO A 355 5.83 19.73 -4.63
C PRO A 355 5.42 18.32 -5.04
N LEU A 356 5.42 18.07 -6.36
CA LEU A 356 5.07 16.77 -6.93
C LEU A 356 5.94 15.66 -6.33
N ARG A 357 5.27 14.67 -5.75
CA ARG A 357 5.88 13.43 -5.28
C ARG A 357 5.19 12.25 -5.93
N PHE A 358 5.91 11.14 -6.03
CA PHE A 358 5.40 9.89 -6.57
C PHE A 358 5.86 8.73 -5.69
N GLY A 359 5.08 7.66 -5.67
CA GLY A 359 5.37 6.52 -4.81
C GLY A 359 4.41 5.36 -5.01
N HIS A 360 4.60 4.33 -4.19
CA HIS A 360 3.68 3.20 -4.09
C HIS A 360 3.90 2.50 -2.74
N ASP A 361 2.84 1.94 -2.15
CA ASP A 361 2.88 1.04 -1.01
C ASP A 361 2.76 -0.44 -1.44
N GLY A 362 2.93 -1.37 -0.52
CA GLY A 362 2.84 -2.78 -0.82
C GLY A 362 2.44 -3.60 0.38
N LEU A 363 1.58 -4.58 0.16
CA LEU A 363 1.19 -5.58 1.14
C LEU A 363 1.15 -6.96 0.47
N ASN A 364 1.97 -7.87 0.96
CA ASN A 364 1.85 -9.31 0.76
C ASN A 364 1.70 -9.95 2.14
N GLU A 365 1.29 -11.21 2.22
CA GLU A 365 1.17 -11.89 3.51
C GLU A 365 2.54 -11.89 4.22
N GLY A 366 2.58 -11.33 5.44
CA GLY A 366 3.80 -11.19 6.23
C GLY A 366 4.78 -10.10 5.79
N PHE A 367 4.47 -9.24 4.81
CA PHE A 367 5.34 -8.15 4.35
C PHE A 367 4.57 -6.86 4.09
N GLN A 368 5.16 -5.72 4.47
CA GLN A 368 4.61 -4.42 4.13
C GLN A 368 5.74 -3.46 3.71
N SER A 369 5.46 -2.71 2.64
CA SER A 369 6.44 -1.87 1.96
C SER A 369 5.88 -0.50 1.66
N PHE A 370 6.75 0.51 1.61
CA PHE A 370 6.39 1.87 1.23
C PHE A 370 7.57 2.55 0.55
N MET A 371 7.30 3.31 -0.51
CA MET A 371 8.28 4.21 -1.09
C MET A 371 7.63 5.51 -1.57
N VAL A 372 8.37 6.61 -1.43
CA VAL A 372 7.97 7.92 -1.95
C VAL A 372 9.20 8.75 -2.27
N ALA A 373 9.13 9.52 -3.36
CA ALA A 373 10.18 10.42 -3.79
C ALA A 373 9.60 11.72 -4.36
N TYR A 374 10.31 12.83 -4.17
CA TYR A 374 10.01 14.07 -4.87
C TYR A 374 10.42 13.96 -6.33
N ALA A 375 9.57 14.33 -7.28
CA ALA A 375 9.92 14.26 -8.71
C ALA A 375 11.12 15.15 -9.06
N GLY A 376 11.21 16.35 -8.48
CA GLY A 376 12.19 17.38 -8.88
C GLY A 376 13.28 17.75 -7.87
N LYS A 377 13.34 17.10 -6.69
CA LYS A 377 14.30 17.49 -5.62
C LYS A 377 15.45 16.51 -5.39
N GLY A 378 15.39 15.30 -5.94
CA GLY A 378 16.38 14.26 -5.66
C GLY A 378 16.33 13.75 -4.22
N GLU A 379 15.16 13.81 -3.60
CA GLU A 379 14.92 13.42 -2.20
C GLU A 379 13.88 12.30 -2.18
N GLY A 380 14.02 11.30 -1.32
CA GLY A 380 13.10 10.17 -1.25
C GLY A 380 13.46 9.13 -0.21
N ILE A 381 12.53 8.22 0.03
CA ILE A 381 12.67 7.15 1.02
C ILE A 381 12.01 5.86 0.53
N VAL A 382 12.63 4.73 0.85
CA VAL A 382 12.08 3.39 0.72
C VAL A 382 12.11 2.72 2.09
N VAL A 383 11.03 2.06 2.48
CA VAL A 383 10.90 1.30 3.74
C VAL A 383 10.29 -0.07 3.44
N LEU A 384 10.97 -1.13 3.86
CA LEU A 384 10.54 -2.53 3.71
C LEU A 384 10.47 -3.19 5.09
N THR A 385 9.42 -3.95 5.37
CA THR A 385 9.20 -4.63 6.66
C THR A 385 8.68 -6.05 6.45
N ASN A 386 8.87 -6.92 7.44
CA ASN A 386 8.50 -8.34 7.38
C ASN A 386 7.47 -8.76 8.44
N GLY A 387 6.47 -7.92 8.70
CA GLY A 387 5.27 -8.30 9.45
C GLY A 387 4.79 -7.24 10.44
N GLY A 388 3.86 -7.65 11.31
CA GLY A 388 3.32 -6.81 12.39
C GLY A 388 2.41 -5.68 11.90
N GLN A 389 2.16 -4.69 12.77
CA GLN A 389 1.43 -3.46 12.46
C GLN A 389 2.34 -2.46 11.72
N ALA A 390 2.96 -2.91 10.63
CA ALA A 390 4.09 -2.23 10.03
C ALA A 390 3.77 -0.84 9.50
N ARG A 391 2.53 -0.59 9.04
CA ARG A 391 2.10 0.74 8.56
C ARG A 391 2.36 1.83 9.58
N ARG A 392 2.05 1.58 10.85
CA ARG A 392 2.29 2.53 11.94
C ARG A 392 3.78 2.83 12.09
N LEU A 393 4.61 1.78 12.12
CA LEU A 393 6.06 1.94 12.20
C LEU A 393 6.63 2.71 11.00
N ILE A 394 6.21 2.34 9.78
CA ILE A 394 6.63 2.98 8.53
C ILE A 394 6.32 4.47 8.60
N ASP A 395 5.11 4.86 9.02
CA ASP A 395 4.72 6.27 9.10
C ASP A 395 5.56 7.07 10.11
N GLU A 396 5.99 6.46 11.22
CA GLU A 396 6.90 7.09 12.18
C GLU A 396 8.33 7.22 11.68
N VAL A 397 8.84 6.19 10.98
CA VAL A 397 10.16 6.22 10.37
C VAL A 397 10.22 7.26 9.26
N VAL A 398 9.21 7.29 8.38
CA VAL A 398 9.09 8.30 7.32
C VAL A 398 9.04 9.71 7.91
N ARG A 399 8.30 9.92 9.02
CA ARG A 399 8.25 11.21 9.71
C ARG A 399 9.57 11.60 10.36
N ALA A 400 10.28 10.65 10.98
CA ALA A 400 11.58 10.91 11.56
C ALA A 400 12.58 11.35 10.48
N VAL A 401 12.65 10.63 9.36
CA VAL A 401 13.48 11.01 8.21
C VAL A 401 13.04 12.36 7.64
N ALA A 402 11.75 12.57 7.41
CA ALA A 402 11.25 13.84 6.90
C ALA A 402 11.58 15.02 7.82
N THR A 403 11.56 14.83 9.14
CA THR A 403 11.95 15.87 10.09
C THR A 403 13.45 16.14 10.04
N ASP A 404 14.28 15.09 10.01
CA ASP A 404 15.75 15.18 9.96
C ASP A 404 16.26 15.89 8.69
N TYR A 405 15.64 15.59 7.55
CA TYR A 405 16.03 16.14 6.25
C TYR A 405 15.22 17.38 5.83
N GLY A 406 14.23 17.81 6.62
CA GLY A 406 13.40 18.98 6.33
C GLY A 406 12.45 18.80 5.13
N TRP A 407 11.75 17.67 5.06
CA TRP A 407 10.78 17.31 4.02
C TRP A 407 9.32 17.36 4.52
N PRO A 408 8.78 18.55 4.85
CA PRO A 408 7.45 18.66 5.47
C PRO A 408 6.33 18.11 4.58
N ASP A 409 6.51 18.09 3.26
CA ASP A 409 5.49 17.57 2.35
C ASP A 409 5.36 16.05 2.44
N ILE A 410 6.48 15.31 2.59
CA ILE A 410 6.47 13.83 2.70
C ILE A 410 5.78 13.39 3.99
N ALA A 411 6.15 14.01 5.12
CA ALA A 411 5.47 13.81 6.38
C ALA A 411 5.65 15.05 7.24
N GLN A 412 4.54 15.53 7.79
CA GLN A 412 4.55 16.64 8.72
C GLN A 412 5.18 16.21 10.06
N PRO A 413 5.90 17.11 10.75
CA PRO A 413 6.34 16.87 12.11
C PRO A 413 5.18 16.47 13.03
N ALA A 414 5.50 15.73 14.09
CA ALA A 414 4.50 15.37 15.09
C ALA A 414 3.91 16.64 15.71
N SER A 415 2.60 16.64 15.95
CA SER A 415 1.88 17.73 16.59
C SER A 415 1.42 17.34 17.98
N GLU A 416 1.36 18.28 18.92
CA GLU A 416 0.79 18.00 20.23
C GLU A 416 -0.74 17.92 20.15
N GLU A 417 -1.30 16.92 20.83
CA GLU A 417 -2.73 16.81 21.01
C GLU A 417 -3.26 18.08 21.71
N LYS A 418 -4.31 18.68 21.14
CA LYS A 418 -5.00 19.81 21.75
C LYS A 418 -5.93 19.32 22.85
N LYS A 419 -5.78 19.88 24.05
CA LYS A 419 -6.79 19.72 25.10
C LYS A 419 -8.00 20.57 24.76
N LEU A 420 -9.12 19.92 24.46
CA LEU A 420 -10.41 20.56 24.22
C LEU A 420 -11.30 20.34 25.43
N SER A 421 -12.10 21.35 25.79
CA SER A 421 -13.12 21.22 26.82
C SER A 421 -14.25 20.28 26.37
N LEU A 422 -14.99 19.69 27.31
CA LEU A 422 -16.18 18.89 26.99
C LEU A 422 -17.20 19.67 26.14
N ALA A 423 -17.30 20.98 26.34
CA ALA A 423 -18.17 21.85 25.55
C ALA A 423 -17.73 21.96 24.08
N GLU A 424 -16.43 22.00 23.82
CA GLU A 424 -15.88 21.99 22.46
C GLU A 424 -16.04 20.62 21.81
N LEU A 425 -15.71 19.53 22.52
CA LEU A 425 -15.87 18.16 22.03
C LEU A 425 -17.33 17.83 21.71
N SER A 426 -18.26 18.30 22.54
CA SER A 426 -19.70 18.09 22.35
C SER A 426 -20.23 18.67 21.03
N LYS A 427 -19.54 19.66 20.43
CA LYS A 427 -19.90 20.17 19.09
C LYS A 427 -19.70 19.11 18.00
N ALA A 428 -18.68 18.26 18.16
CA ALA A 428 -18.37 17.17 17.23
C ALA A 428 -19.18 15.90 17.50
N ALA A 429 -19.76 15.73 18.69
CA ALA A 429 -20.57 14.56 19.03
C ALA A 429 -21.86 14.50 18.19
N GLY A 430 -22.22 13.32 17.69
CA GLY A 430 -23.36 13.14 16.80
C GLY A 430 -23.25 11.88 15.94
N ARG A 431 -24.30 11.59 15.17
CA ARG A 431 -24.27 10.53 14.16
C ARG A 431 -23.94 11.13 12.80
N PHE A 432 -23.01 10.49 12.08
CA PHE A 432 -22.56 10.88 10.76
C PHE A 432 -22.66 9.70 9.79
N GLU A 433 -23.18 9.94 8.59
CA GLU A 433 -23.40 8.92 7.57
C GLU A 433 -22.94 9.41 6.20
N GLY A 434 -22.30 8.54 5.42
CA GLY A 434 -21.84 8.86 4.07
C GLY A 434 -20.88 7.79 3.54
N GLY A 435 -20.87 7.61 2.21
CA GLY A 435 -19.95 6.67 1.56
C GLY A 435 -20.05 5.21 2.04
N GLY A 436 -21.19 4.80 2.61
CA GLY A 436 -21.39 3.46 3.19
C GLY A 436 -20.88 3.30 4.63
N LEU A 437 -20.37 4.36 5.26
CA LEU A 437 -19.96 4.38 6.66
C LEU A 437 -21.02 5.05 7.53
N ASN A 438 -21.24 4.47 8.70
CA ASN A 438 -22.04 5.05 9.78
C ASN A 438 -21.14 5.18 11.02
N VAL A 439 -20.96 6.39 11.50
CA VAL A 439 -20.09 6.70 12.64
C VAL A 439 -20.88 7.45 13.69
N VAL A 440 -20.87 6.96 14.92
CA VAL A 440 -21.39 7.70 16.08
C VAL A 440 -20.21 8.27 16.86
N LEU A 441 -20.18 9.57 17.02
CA LEU A 441 -19.18 10.29 17.79
C LEU A 441 -19.73 10.68 19.15
N GLU A 442 -19.00 10.34 20.20
CA GLU A 442 -19.36 10.57 21.59
C GLU A 442 -18.29 11.43 22.26
N ALA A 443 -18.70 12.57 22.84
CA ALA A 443 -17.80 13.42 23.61
C ALA A 443 -17.77 12.98 25.07
N ARG A 444 -16.57 12.81 25.61
CA ARG A 444 -16.31 12.54 27.03
C ARG A 444 -15.29 13.55 27.55
N THR A 445 -15.12 13.65 28.86
CA THR A 445 -14.11 14.52 29.48
C THR A 445 -12.68 14.17 29.06
N GLU A 446 -12.47 12.93 28.61
CA GLU A 446 -11.20 12.32 28.22
C GLU A 446 -10.94 12.44 26.71
N GLY A 447 -11.91 12.89 25.91
CA GLY A 447 -11.77 13.09 24.47
C GLY A 447 -13.01 12.76 23.65
N LEU A 448 -12.84 12.78 22.32
CA LEU A 448 -13.87 12.38 21.37
C LEU A 448 -13.69 10.90 21.02
N PHE A 449 -14.78 10.14 21.02
CA PHE A 449 -14.77 8.69 20.78
C PHE A 449 -15.63 8.33 19.58
N ALA A 450 -15.12 7.49 18.68
CA ALA A 450 -15.80 7.04 17.48
C ALA A 450 -16.27 5.59 17.59
N HIS A 451 -17.54 5.36 17.30
CA HIS A 451 -18.17 4.05 17.18
C HIS A 451 -18.49 3.81 15.70
N ALA A 452 -17.68 2.96 15.04
CA ALA A 452 -17.76 2.68 13.61
C ALA A 452 -17.75 1.17 13.32
N GLY A 453 -18.53 0.39 14.09
CA GLY A 453 -18.69 -1.06 13.91
C GLY A 453 -17.62 -1.95 14.57
N GLY A 454 -16.63 -1.36 15.27
CA GLY A 454 -15.68 -2.10 16.09
C GLY A 454 -16.25 -2.54 17.46
N PRO A 455 -15.59 -3.49 18.15
CA PRO A 455 -16.04 -4.01 19.45
C PRO A 455 -15.93 -2.98 20.59
N ALA A 456 -15.14 -1.92 20.41
CA ALA A 456 -14.98 -0.83 21.37
C ALA A 456 -14.83 0.51 20.63
N PRO A 457 -15.25 1.63 21.25
CA PRO A 457 -15.04 2.95 20.68
C PRO A 457 -13.55 3.30 20.58
N GLU A 458 -13.15 3.89 19.47
CA GLU A 458 -11.81 4.45 19.27
C GLU A 458 -11.74 5.88 19.80
N ARG A 459 -10.69 6.24 20.55
CA ARG A 459 -10.42 7.65 20.89
C ARG A 459 -9.80 8.39 19.71
N LEU A 460 -10.39 9.50 19.32
CA LEU A 460 -9.86 10.40 18.30
C LEU A 460 -9.00 11.49 18.93
N LEU A 461 -7.77 11.65 18.42
CA LEU A 461 -6.81 12.63 18.92
C LEU A 461 -7.10 14.01 18.34
N ALA A 462 -7.28 15.02 19.19
CA ALA A 462 -7.61 16.36 18.75
C ALA A 462 -6.39 17.12 18.18
N LEU A 463 -6.50 17.59 16.94
CA LEU A 463 -5.50 18.45 16.27
C LEU A 463 -5.91 19.93 16.37
N SER A 464 -7.21 20.20 16.31
CA SER A 464 -7.85 21.50 16.49
C SER A 464 -9.31 21.27 16.93
N PRO A 465 -10.08 22.32 17.27
CA PRO A 465 -11.50 22.16 17.57
C PRO A 465 -12.33 21.49 16.46
N THR A 466 -11.84 21.50 15.21
CA THR A 466 -12.53 20.95 14.03
C THR A 466 -11.75 19.83 13.35
N ARG A 467 -10.60 19.40 13.86
CA ARG A 467 -9.79 18.35 13.23
C ARG A 467 -9.35 17.32 14.25
N PHE A 468 -9.59 16.05 13.92
CA PHE A 468 -9.32 14.92 14.79
C PHE A 468 -8.65 13.79 14.00
N ARG A 469 -7.81 12.99 14.66
CA ARG A 469 -7.10 11.87 14.05
C ARG A 469 -7.50 10.54 14.66
N SER A 470 -7.81 9.57 13.81
CA SER A 470 -7.92 8.15 14.16
C SER A 470 -6.55 7.49 14.03
N GLU A 471 -6.06 6.88 15.11
CA GLU A 471 -4.80 6.13 15.09
C GLU A 471 -4.99 4.71 14.57
N ALA A 472 -6.18 4.12 14.76
CA ALA A 472 -6.53 2.79 14.27
C ALA A 472 -6.63 2.77 12.75
N LEU A 473 -7.34 3.75 12.18
CA LEU A 473 -7.52 3.85 10.73
C LEU A 473 -6.40 4.65 10.06
N GLY A 474 -5.63 5.43 10.82
CA GLY A 474 -4.56 6.27 10.28
C GLY A 474 -5.07 7.47 9.47
N VAL A 475 -6.34 7.86 9.67
CA VAL A 475 -7.02 8.91 8.91
C VAL A 475 -7.24 10.16 9.74
N THR A 476 -7.33 11.32 9.07
CA THR A 476 -7.72 12.59 9.68
C THR A 476 -9.15 12.93 9.28
N VAL A 477 -9.98 13.26 10.27
CA VAL A 477 -11.36 13.72 10.13
C VAL A 477 -11.38 15.22 10.34
N GLU A 478 -11.93 15.95 9.38
CA GLU A 478 -12.07 17.41 9.43
C GLU A 478 -13.54 17.80 9.34
N PHE A 479 -14.03 18.50 10.36
CA PHE A 479 -15.39 18.98 10.43
C PHE A 479 -15.56 20.28 9.66
N ALA A 480 -16.70 20.42 8.99
CA ALA A 480 -17.17 21.72 8.55
C ALA A 480 -17.26 22.68 9.76
N PRO A 481 -17.11 24.01 9.57
CA PRO A 481 -17.12 24.98 10.68
C PRO A 481 -18.36 24.92 11.58
N ASP A 482 -19.51 24.51 11.02
CA ASP A 482 -20.79 24.33 11.71
C ASP A 482 -21.03 22.90 12.23
N PHE A 483 -20.06 21.99 12.02
CA PHE A 483 -20.13 20.57 12.33
C PHE A 483 -21.30 19.82 11.66
N SER A 484 -21.90 20.38 10.60
CA SER A 484 -22.98 19.74 9.83
C SER A 484 -22.49 18.52 9.04
N SER A 485 -21.20 18.46 8.76
CA SER A 485 -20.53 17.35 8.09
C SER A 485 -19.09 17.24 8.54
N CYS A 486 -18.46 16.10 8.23
CA CYS A 486 -17.03 15.93 8.32
C CYS A 486 -16.49 15.21 7.08
N THR A 487 -15.21 15.41 6.78
CA THR A 487 -14.51 14.78 5.67
C THR A 487 -13.36 13.96 6.21
N VAL A 488 -13.23 12.71 5.75
CA VAL A 488 -12.07 11.86 5.96
C VAL A 488 -11.06 12.16 4.84
N ILE A 489 -9.90 12.72 5.17
CA ILE A 489 -8.99 13.36 4.18
C ILE A 489 -7.75 12.51 3.86
N GLU A 490 -7.40 11.54 4.70
CA GLU A 490 -6.19 10.72 4.54
C GLU A 490 -6.58 9.23 4.46
N GLY A 491 -5.88 8.44 3.64
CA GLY A 491 -6.13 6.99 3.47
C GLY A 491 -6.95 6.58 2.22
N GLY A 492 -7.36 7.53 1.38
CA GLY A 492 -8.11 7.30 0.14
C GLY A 492 -8.63 8.61 -0.47
N PRO A 493 -9.47 8.59 -1.52
CA PRO A 493 -10.21 9.77 -1.97
C PRO A 493 -11.02 10.37 -0.80
N PRO A 494 -11.09 11.71 -0.66
CA PRO A 494 -11.82 12.32 0.44
C PRO A 494 -13.27 11.82 0.50
N MET A 495 -13.71 11.36 1.67
CA MET A 495 -15.06 10.88 1.91
C MET A 495 -15.79 11.82 2.86
N GLN A 496 -16.90 12.38 2.42
CA GLN A 496 -17.74 13.24 3.25
C GLN A 496 -18.82 12.41 3.96
N LEU A 497 -18.97 12.65 5.26
CA LEU A 497 -20.06 12.14 6.10
C LEU A 497 -20.93 13.32 6.55
N VAL A 498 -22.23 13.18 6.41
CA VAL A 498 -23.22 14.21 6.79
C VAL A 498 -23.82 13.85 8.14
N ARG A 499 -24.00 14.84 9.00
CA ARG A 499 -24.64 14.64 10.30
C ARG A 499 -26.12 14.32 10.10
N THR A 500 -26.57 13.17 10.63
CA THR A 500 -27.95 12.71 10.45
C THR A 500 -28.85 12.98 11.66
N GLU A 501 -28.32 12.97 12.90
CA GLU A 501 -29.08 13.32 14.11
C GLU A 501 -28.17 13.87 15.24
N ALA A 502 -28.73 14.72 16.11
CA ALA A 502 -28.08 15.19 17.35
C ALA A 502 -28.23 14.13 18.45
N VAL A 503 -27.14 13.49 18.86
CA VAL A 503 -27.15 12.56 20.00
C VAL A 503 -27.33 13.40 21.27
N GLN A 504 -28.44 13.20 21.99
CA GLN A 504 -28.63 13.79 23.31
C GLN A 504 -27.48 13.34 24.23
N SER A 505 -26.78 14.31 24.83
CA SER A 505 -25.74 14.05 25.81
C SER A 505 -26.31 13.22 26.96
N ALA A 506 -25.83 12.00 27.16
CA ALA A 506 -26.09 11.25 28.37
C ALA A 506 -25.26 11.88 29.51
N ALA A 507 -25.73 13.02 30.01
CA ALA A 507 -25.39 13.47 31.34
C ALA A 507 -26.03 12.46 32.32
N LYS A 508 -25.26 11.45 32.73
CA LYS A 508 -25.61 10.67 33.91
C LYS A 508 -25.62 11.63 35.10
N LYS A 509 -26.82 11.99 35.54
CA LYS A 509 -27.08 12.35 36.93
C LYS A 509 -26.98 11.07 37.75
N GLU A 510 -26.30 11.23 38.90
CA GLU A 510 -26.03 10.28 39.99
C GLU A 510 -24.87 9.30 39.79
#